data_AF-A0A1V1UWY4-F1
#
_entry.id   AF-A0A1V1UWY4-F1
#
_cell.length_a   1.000
_cell.length_b   1.000
_cell.length_c   1.000
_cell.angle_alpha   90.00
_cell.angle_beta   90.00
_cell.angle_gamma   90.00
#
_symmetry.space_group_name_H-M   'P 1'
#
loop_
_entity.id
_entity.type
_entity.pdbx_description
1 polymer ?
#
loop_
_entity_poly.entity_id
_entity_poly.type
_entity_poly.pdbx_seq_one_letter_code
_entity_poly.pdbx_strand_id
1 'polypeptide(L)'
;MSFRLSVRSRARLQGVHPALVAVVEAAIARSSVDFMITEGLRTPARQAVLVKAGASRTLRSRHLTGHAVDVAALVEGQVRWDWPLYGRIAEAFKAAASDLNTSLIWGGDWTTLRDGPHFELDRKAFP
;
A
#
# COMPACT_ATOMS: atom_id res chain seq x y z
N MET A 1 -13.37 10.78 13.61
CA MET A 1 -14.16 10.11 12.55
C MET A 1 -13.32 8.98 11.99
N SER A 2 -13.88 7.81 11.73
CA SER A 2 -13.17 6.71 11.08
C SER A 2 -13.51 6.69 9.59
N PHE A 3 -12.48 6.57 8.74
CA PHE A 3 -12.66 6.42 7.30
C PHE A 3 -13.00 4.97 6.95
N ARG A 4 -13.50 4.75 5.73
CA ARG A 4 -13.90 3.43 5.23
C ARG A 4 -13.44 3.26 3.78
N LEU A 5 -12.98 2.06 3.45
CA LEU A 5 -12.65 1.75 2.06
C LEU A 5 -13.89 1.80 1.17
N SER A 6 -13.77 2.55 0.08
CA SER A 6 -14.73 2.55 -1.01
C SER A 6 -14.84 1.17 -1.67
N VAL A 7 -15.95 0.93 -2.38
CA VAL A 7 -16.14 -0.27 -3.21
C VAL A 7 -14.97 -0.44 -4.20
N ARG A 8 -14.51 0.66 -4.79
CA ARG A 8 -13.37 0.68 -5.72
C ARG A 8 -12.05 0.27 -5.05
N SER A 9 -11.81 0.67 -3.80
CA SER A 9 -10.64 0.23 -3.03
C SER A 9 -10.71 -1.26 -2.71
N ARG A 10 -11.89 -1.73 -2.24
CA ARG A 10 -12.13 -3.15 -1.93
C ARG A 10 -11.92 -4.06 -3.15
N ALA A 11 -12.39 -3.64 -4.32
CA ALA A 11 -12.17 -4.38 -5.57
C ALA A 11 -10.68 -4.54 -5.90
N ARG A 12 -9.85 -3.53 -5.60
CA ARG A 12 -8.39 -3.60 -5.82
C ARG A 12 -7.63 -4.47 -4.82
N LEU A 13 -8.26 -4.83 -3.70
CA LEU A 13 -7.70 -5.77 -2.74
C LEU A 13 -7.96 -7.22 -3.11
N GLN A 14 -8.73 -7.50 -4.18
CA GLN A 14 -8.91 -8.85 -4.68
C GLN A 14 -7.57 -9.46 -5.09
N GLY A 15 -7.26 -10.64 -4.53
CA GLY A 15 -5.99 -11.34 -4.75
C GLY A 15 -4.79 -10.80 -3.95
N VAL A 16 -4.98 -9.76 -3.12
CA VAL A 16 -3.97 -9.33 -2.13
C VAL A 16 -3.98 -10.30 -0.95
N HIS A 17 -2.80 -10.54 -0.37
CA HIS A 17 -2.61 -11.47 0.74
C HIS A 17 -3.50 -11.07 1.93
N PRO A 18 -4.24 -12.02 2.56
CA PRO A 18 -5.22 -11.70 3.60
C PRO A 18 -4.64 -10.91 4.79
N ALA A 19 -3.40 -11.18 5.20
CA ALA A 19 -2.74 -10.43 6.27
C ALA A 19 -2.57 -8.93 5.91
N LEU A 20 -2.20 -8.62 4.65
CA LEU A 20 -2.08 -7.24 4.21
C LEU A 20 -3.45 -6.57 4.10
N VAL A 21 -4.48 -7.31 3.65
CA VAL A 21 -5.87 -6.80 3.62
C VAL A 21 -6.34 -6.45 5.04
N ALA A 22 -6.07 -7.30 6.03
CA ALA A 22 -6.41 -7.03 7.43
C ALA A 22 -5.72 -5.76 7.96
N VAL A 23 -4.44 -5.56 7.64
CA VAL A 23 -3.71 -4.33 7.97
C VAL A 23 -4.35 -3.10 7.31
N VAL A 24 -4.68 -3.17 6.02
CA VAL A 24 -5.32 -2.06 5.29
C VAL A 24 -6.66 -1.66 5.93
N GLU A 25 -7.54 -2.63 6.22
CA GLU A 25 -8.85 -2.39 6.84
C GLU A 25 -8.71 -1.83 8.27
N ALA A 26 -7.71 -2.29 9.03
CA ALA A 26 -7.42 -1.77 10.36
C ALA A 26 -6.78 -0.36 10.32
N ALA A 27 -5.98 -0.06 9.29
CA ALA A 27 -5.32 1.23 9.11
C ALA A 27 -6.31 2.33 8.71
N ILE A 28 -7.22 2.06 7.77
CA ILE A 28 -8.20 3.07 7.32
C ILE A 28 -9.14 3.51 8.46
N ALA A 29 -9.47 2.60 9.37
CA ALA A 29 -10.37 2.88 10.48
C ALA A 29 -9.76 3.83 11.53
N ARG A 30 -8.43 3.94 11.59
CA ARG A 30 -7.68 4.72 12.60
C ARG A 30 -6.87 5.89 12.02
N SER A 31 -6.66 5.93 10.71
CA SER A 31 -5.84 6.95 10.07
C SER A 31 -6.43 8.35 10.25
N SER A 32 -5.57 9.34 10.49
CA SER A 32 -5.96 10.76 10.51
C SER A 32 -6.13 11.35 9.11
N VAL A 33 -5.73 10.62 8.07
CA VAL A 33 -5.83 10.98 6.65
C VAL A 33 -6.57 9.87 5.93
N ASP A 34 -7.63 10.21 5.19
CA ASP A 34 -8.34 9.26 4.36
C ASP A 34 -7.44 8.79 3.22
N PHE A 35 -7.62 7.56 2.75
CA PHE A 35 -6.86 7.03 1.63
C PHE A 35 -7.65 6.02 0.82
N MET A 36 -7.30 5.92 -0.46
CA MET A 36 -7.81 4.87 -1.34
C MET A 36 -6.69 3.94 -1.81
N ILE A 37 -7.07 2.72 -2.16
CA ILE A 37 -6.16 1.78 -2.81
C ILE A 37 -6.12 2.10 -4.31
N THR A 38 -4.92 2.35 -4.83
CA THR A 38 -4.67 2.65 -6.24
C THR A 38 -4.24 1.40 -7.01
N GLU A 39 -3.50 0.49 -6.38
CA GLU A 39 -3.10 -0.79 -6.95
C GLU A 39 -2.92 -1.86 -5.86
N GLY A 40 -3.30 -3.10 -6.16
CA GLY A 40 -3.09 -4.27 -5.31
C GLY A 40 -2.33 -5.34 -6.09
N LEU A 41 -2.98 -6.46 -6.39
CA LEU A 41 -2.40 -7.50 -7.27
C LEU A 41 -2.15 -6.95 -8.69
N ARG A 42 -0.92 -7.07 -9.17
CA ARG A 42 -0.46 -6.60 -10.49
C ARG A 42 -0.19 -7.79 -11.40
N THR A 43 -0.49 -7.65 -12.69
CA THR A 43 -0.18 -8.69 -13.68
C THR A 43 1.27 -8.60 -14.17
N PRO A 44 1.88 -9.72 -14.61
CA PRO A 44 3.21 -9.72 -15.22
C PRO A 44 3.32 -8.78 -16.43
N ALA A 45 2.28 -8.70 -17.26
CA ALA A 45 2.23 -7.81 -18.41
C ALA A 45 2.29 -6.32 -17.99
N ARG A 46 1.52 -5.93 -16.97
CA ARG A 46 1.57 -4.58 -16.40
C ARG A 46 2.96 -4.26 -15.82
N GLN A 47 3.57 -5.21 -15.12
CA GLN A 47 4.92 -5.05 -14.59
C GLN A 47 5.96 -4.84 -15.69
N ALA A 48 5.89 -5.61 -16.78
CA ALA A 48 6.77 -5.44 -17.93
C ALA A 48 6.65 -4.05 -18.57
N VAL A 49 5.41 -3.52 -18.67
CA VAL A 49 5.16 -2.14 -19.13
C VAL A 49 5.79 -1.11 -18.20
N LEU A 50 5.65 -1.27 -16.87
CA LEU A 50 6.24 -0.35 -15.89
C LEU A 50 7.77 -0.35 -15.93
N VAL A 51 8.40 -1.52 -16.10
CA VAL A 51 9.85 -1.62 -16.27
C VAL A 51 10.30 -0.93 -17.56
N LYS A 52 9.62 -1.20 -18.68
CA LYS A 52 9.93 -0.55 -19.97
C LYS A 52 9.78 0.97 -19.91
N ALA A 53 8.80 1.47 -19.15
CA ALA A 53 8.57 2.89 -18.94
C ALA A 53 9.50 3.54 -17.89
N GLY A 54 10.37 2.75 -17.23
CA GLY A 54 11.26 3.24 -16.17
C GLY A 54 10.59 3.50 -14.81
N ALA A 55 9.29 3.23 -14.69
CA ALA A 55 8.51 3.36 -13.45
C ALA A 55 8.76 2.21 -12.45
N SER A 56 9.44 1.14 -12.87
CA SER A 56 9.95 0.11 -11.98
C SER A 56 11.36 -0.31 -12.40
N ARG A 57 12.19 -0.69 -11.43
CA ARG A 57 13.57 -1.15 -11.68
C ARG A 57 13.71 -2.66 -11.80
N THR A 58 12.65 -3.43 -11.53
CA THR A 58 12.73 -4.90 -11.45
C THR A 58 11.45 -5.55 -11.96
N LEU A 59 11.57 -6.75 -12.52
CA LEU A 59 10.42 -7.62 -12.82
C LEU A 59 9.93 -8.39 -11.59
N ARG A 60 10.67 -8.37 -10.48
CA ARG A 60 10.35 -9.09 -9.23
C ARG A 60 9.65 -8.16 -8.23
N SER A 61 8.41 -7.79 -8.53
CA SER A 61 7.59 -6.93 -7.66
C SER A 61 6.70 -7.74 -6.70
N ARG A 62 6.51 -7.25 -5.47
CA ARG A 62 5.58 -7.84 -4.49
C ARG A 62 4.11 -7.69 -4.87
N HIS A 63 3.79 -6.74 -5.75
CA HIS A 63 2.45 -6.67 -6.34
C HIS A 63 2.11 -7.89 -7.19
N LEU A 64 3.10 -8.58 -7.78
CA LEU A 64 2.83 -9.76 -8.62
C LEU A 64 2.33 -10.96 -7.81
N THR A 65 2.69 -11.01 -6.53
CA THR A 65 2.34 -12.10 -5.63
C THR A 65 1.26 -11.69 -4.63
N GLY A 66 0.66 -10.51 -4.78
CA GLY A 66 -0.37 -10.00 -3.88
C GLY A 66 0.16 -9.53 -2.52
N HIS A 67 1.47 -9.35 -2.36
CA HIS A 67 2.08 -8.97 -1.09
C HIS A 67 2.34 -7.46 -0.96
N ALA A 68 1.78 -6.64 -1.85
CA ALA A 68 1.91 -5.19 -1.80
C ALA A 68 0.62 -4.48 -2.21
N VAL A 69 0.48 -3.26 -1.72
CA VAL A 69 -0.56 -2.31 -2.08
C VAL A 69 0.05 -0.92 -2.26
N ASP A 70 -0.50 -0.17 -3.21
CA ASP A 70 -0.22 1.26 -3.36
C ASP A 70 -1.46 2.05 -2.93
N VAL A 71 -1.25 3.16 -2.23
CA VAL A 71 -2.31 4.04 -1.73
C VAL A 71 -2.19 5.46 -2.28
N ALA A 72 -3.31 6.19 -2.27
CA ALA A 72 -3.32 7.63 -2.49
C ALA A 72 -4.06 8.32 -1.36
N ALA A 73 -3.48 9.40 -0.82
CA ALA A 73 -4.12 10.22 0.20
C ALA A 73 -5.34 10.95 -0.39
N LEU A 74 -6.40 11.05 0.42
CA LEU A 74 -7.61 11.79 0.11
C LEU A 74 -7.79 12.92 1.13
N VAL A 75 -7.93 14.14 0.64
CA VAL A 75 -8.24 15.32 1.46
C VAL A 75 -9.45 15.99 0.80
N GLU A 76 -10.55 16.11 1.55
CA GLU A 76 -11.81 16.66 1.04
C GLU A 76 -12.30 15.94 -0.25
N GLY A 77 -12.07 14.63 -0.32
CA GLY A 77 -12.43 13.79 -1.47
C GLY A 77 -11.51 13.92 -2.69
N GLN A 78 -10.46 14.74 -2.63
CA GLN A 78 -9.50 14.94 -3.71
C GLN A 78 -8.21 14.15 -3.46
N VAL A 79 -7.65 13.58 -4.53
CA VAL A 79 -6.35 12.89 -4.47
C VAL A 79 -5.22 13.89 -4.21
N ARG A 80 -4.36 13.56 -3.25
CA ARG A 80 -3.22 14.36 -2.84
C ARG A 80 -1.95 13.53 -2.80
N TRP A 81 -0.83 14.13 -3.20
CA TRP A 81 0.50 13.47 -3.28
C TRP A 81 1.52 14.10 -2.33
N ASP A 82 1.08 14.98 -1.43
CA ASP A 82 1.96 15.68 -0.51
C ASP A 82 2.62 14.70 0.46
N TRP A 83 3.96 14.69 0.49
CA TRP A 83 4.75 13.75 1.28
C TRP A 83 4.33 13.60 2.76
N PRO A 84 3.99 14.69 3.50
CA PRO A 84 3.59 14.57 4.90
C PRO A 84 2.32 13.73 5.12
N LEU A 85 1.42 13.64 4.13
CA LEU A 85 0.21 12.83 4.22
C LEU A 85 0.53 11.33 4.27
N TYR A 86 1.51 10.89 3.48
CA TYR A 86 1.94 9.49 3.44
C TYR A 86 2.64 9.07 4.73
N GLY A 87 3.35 9.99 5.40
CA GLY A 87 3.88 9.74 6.74
C GLY A 87 2.77 9.40 7.75
N ARG A 88 1.68 10.18 7.76
CA ARG A 88 0.53 9.95 8.65
C ARG A 88 -0.23 8.66 8.30
N ILE A 89 -0.39 8.36 7.01
CA ILE A 89 -0.97 7.08 6.56
C ILE A 89 -0.07 5.93 7.02
N ALA A 90 1.24 6.06 6.86
CA ALA A 90 2.19 5.03 7.24
C ALA A 90 2.20 4.76 8.76
N GLU A 91 2.06 5.79 9.59
CA GLU A 91 1.87 5.60 11.04
C GLU A 91 0.67 4.72 11.35
N ALA A 92 -0.47 4.94 10.66
CA ALA A 92 -1.66 4.10 10.83
C ALA A 92 -1.46 2.66 10.36
N PHE A 93 -0.79 2.47 9.21
CA PHE A 93 -0.43 1.14 8.70
C PHE A 93 0.51 0.39 9.64
N LYS A 94 1.57 1.05 10.13
CA LYS A 94 2.54 0.47 11.06
C LYS A 94 1.90 0.11 12.39
N ALA A 95 1.04 0.96 12.94
CA ALA A 95 0.29 0.65 14.16
C ALA A 95 -0.64 -0.55 13.95
N ALA A 96 -1.38 -0.60 12.85
CA ALA A 96 -2.24 -1.73 12.52
C ALA A 96 -1.46 -3.04 12.33
N ALA A 97 -0.32 -2.97 11.64
CA ALA A 97 0.57 -4.11 11.46
C ALA A 97 1.14 -4.63 12.79
N SER A 98 1.53 -3.72 13.69
CA SER A 98 1.99 -4.06 15.04
C SER A 98 0.90 -4.78 15.85
N ASP A 99 -0.32 -4.26 15.88
CA ASP A 99 -1.43 -4.89 16.61
C ASP A 99 -1.75 -6.29 16.08
N LEU A 100 -1.64 -6.48 14.77
CA LEU A 100 -1.90 -7.73 14.07
C LEU A 100 -0.68 -8.66 13.99
N ASN A 101 0.44 -8.31 14.64
CA ASN A 101 1.72 -9.03 14.56
C ASN A 101 2.15 -9.35 13.12
N THR A 102 1.90 -8.43 12.19
CA THR A 102 2.20 -8.58 10.76
C THR A 102 3.44 -7.79 10.39
N SER A 103 4.46 -8.45 9.84
CA SER A 103 5.68 -7.76 9.39
C SER A 103 5.43 -6.97 8.10
N LEU A 104 5.45 -5.64 8.20
CA LEU A 104 5.13 -4.70 7.13
C LEU A 104 6.32 -3.75 6.86
N ILE A 105 6.58 -3.49 5.58
CA ILE A 105 7.53 -2.49 5.08
C ILE A 105 6.75 -1.36 4.42
N TRP A 106 7.15 -0.12 4.70
CA TRP A 106 6.68 1.07 3.98
C TRP A 106 7.77 1.59 3.04
N GLY A 107 7.44 1.87 1.78
CA GLY A 107 8.37 2.38 0.79
C GLY A 107 8.97 3.74 1.15
N GLY A 108 8.29 4.52 2.00
CA GLY A 108 8.82 5.77 2.53
C GLY A 108 9.98 5.61 3.52
N ASP A 109 10.22 4.42 4.05
CA ASP A 109 11.36 4.10 4.92
C ASP A 109 12.60 3.62 4.16
N TRP A 110 12.49 3.39 2.84
CA TRP A 110 13.65 2.95 2.04
C TRP A 110 14.76 3.99 2.04
N THR A 111 16.02 3.53 2.04
CA THR A 111 17.19 4.42 2.07
C THR A 111 17.41 5.17 0.75
N THR A 112 16.94 4.60 -0.37
CA THR A 112 16.95 5.22 -1.69
C THR A 112 15.61 4.99 -2.38
N LEU A 113 15.25 5.86 -3.34
CA LEU A 113 14.01 5.76 -4.11
C LEU A 113 12.75 5.63 -3.23
N ARG A 114 12.66 6.48 -2.21
CA ARG A 114 11.53 6.50 -1.27
C ARG A 114 10.20 6.61 -2.01
N ASP A 115 9.26 5.75 -1.62
CA ASP A 115 7.95 5.62 -2.26
C ASP A 115 6.84 5.67 -1.21
N GLY A 116 6.26 6.86 -1.02
CA GLY A 116 5.24 7.12 -0.01
C GLY A 116 3.96 6.29 -0.19
N PRO A 117 3.42 6.13 -1.41
CA PRO A 117 2.28 5.26 -1.70
C PRO A 117 2.44 3.79 -1.35
N HIS A 118 3.67 3.26 -1.33
CA HIS A 118 3.91 1.82 -1.39
C HIS A 118 4.00 1.15 -0.02
N PHE A 119 3.26 0.05 0.17
CA PHE A 119 3.36 -0.82 1.35
C PHE A 119 3.47 -2.28 0.92
N GLU A 120 4.38 -3.04 1.53
CA GLU A 120 4.55 -4.46 1.23
C GLU A 120 4.75 -5.30 2.50
N LEU A 121 4.32 -6.56 2.45
CA LEU A 121 4.67 -7.56 3.46
C LEU A 121 6.15 -7.92 3.35
N ASP A 122 6.84 -7.97 4.49
CA ASP A 122 8.26 -8.31 4.56
C ASP A 122 8.54 -9.67 3.90
N ARG A 123 9.58 -9.72 3.06
CA ARG A 123 9.91 -10.93 2.27
C ARG A 123 10.42 -12.09 3.11
N LYS A 124 10.97 -11.86 4.31
CA LYS A 124 11.45 -12.94 5.19
C LYS A 124 10.29 -13.57 5.94
N ALA A 125 9.35 -12.74 6.40
CA ALA A 125 8.14 -13.22 7.09
C ALA A 125 7.11 -13.83 6.11
N PHE A 126 7.04 -13.31 4.88
CA PHE A 126 6.12 -13.74 3.83
C PHE A 126 6.92 -14.03 2.54
N PRO A 127 7.56 -15.19 2.40
CA PRO A 127 8.38 -15.53 1.24
C PRO A 127 7.59 -15.51 -0.08
#